data_AF-A0A452XYA1-F1
#
_entry.id   AF-A0A452XYA1-F1
#
_cell.length_a   1.000
_cell.length_b   1.000
_cell.length_c   1.000
_cell.angle_alpha   90.00
_cell.angle_beta   90.00
_cell.angle_gamma   90.00
#
_symmetry.space_group_name_H-M   'P 1'
#
loop_
_entity.id
_entity.type
_entity.pdbx_description
1 polymer ?
#
loop_
_entity_poly.entity_id
_entity_poly.type
_entity_poly.pdbx_seq_one_letter_code
_entity_poly.pdbx_strand_id
1 'polypeptide(L)'
;MMQLLIRNEKDGILVPIPQYPLYSASIALHGGSLVPYYLNESTGWGLEISDVKKQLEDARSRGIDVRALVVINPGNPTGQVLAEENQYDIVKFCKNEGLVLLADEVYQENIYADNKKFHSFKKIVRSLGYGEEDLPLVSYQSVSKGYYGECGKRGGYMEITGFSAPVREQIYKIASVNLCSNITGQILASLVMNPPKASDESYASYKAEKDGILASLARRAKVRHGSISHTPKCIVENMLKFVTAAFLITGIGGCIQ
;
A
#
# COMPACT_ATOMS: atom_id res chain seq x y z
N MET A 1 -1.30 10.48 -9.30
CA MET A 1 -2.71 10.24 -8.91
C MET A 1 -3.28 11.40 -8.10
N MET A 2 -2.66 11.87 -7.00
CA MET A 2 -3.18 12.99 -6.21
C MET A 2 -3.50 14.25 -7.04
N GLN A 3 -2.59 14.65 -7.94
CA GLN A 3 -2.82 15.76 -8.88
C GLN A 3 -4.09 15.64 -9.75
N LEU A 4 -4.55 14.42 -10.05
CA LEU A 4 -5.78 14.19 -10.84
C LEU A 4 -7.04 14.22 -9.99
N LEU A 5 -6.93 13.80 -8.73
CA LEU A 5 -8.06 13.66 -7.82
C LEU A 5 -8.40 14.97 -7.11
N ILE A 6 -7.42 15.87 -6.94
CA ILE A 6 -7.54 17.09 -6.16
C ILE A 6 -7.61 18.29 -7.11
N ARG A 7 -8.76 18.97 -7.14
CA ARG A 7 -9.00 20.20 -7.91
C ARG A 7 -8.82 21.45 -7.05
N ASN A 8 -9.12 21.36 -5.75
CA ASN A 8 -9.03 22.44 -4.78
C ASN A 8 -9.10 21.89 -3.33
N GLU A 9 -9.12 22.78 -2.34
CA GLU A 9 -9.13 22.47 -0.91
C GLU A 9 -10.36 21.69 -0.43
N LYS A 10 -11.45 21.68 -1.21
CA LYS A 10 -12.67 20.92 -0.89
C LYS A 10 -12.61 19.48 -1.35
N ASP A 11 -11.62 19.07 -2.14
CA ASP A 11 -11.46 17.66 -2.50
C ASP A 11 -10.75 16.91 -1.38
N GLY A 12 -11.41 15.86 -0.88
CA GLY A 12 -10.96 15.06 0.24
C GLY A 12 -10.42 13.69 -0.17
N ILE A 13 -9.42 13.19 0.55
CA ILE A 13 -8.92 11.81 0.42
C ILE A 13 -8.98 11.14 1.80
N LEU A 14 -9.64 9.99 1.88
CA LEU A 14 -9.65 9.15 3.08
C LEU A 14 -8.30 8.44 3.24
N VAL A 15 -7.63 8.63 4.37
CA VAL A 15 -6.29 8.11 4.66
C VAL A 15 -6.26 7.46 6.06
N PRO A 16 -5.62 6.29 6.22
CA PRO A 16 -5.56 5.63 7.52
C PRO A 16 -4.80 6.46 8.54
N ILE A 17 -5.14 6.32 9.82
CA ILE A 17 -4.37 6.79 10.95
C ILE A 17 -4.08 5.58 11.84
N PRO A 18 -2.79 5.26 12.09
CA PRO A 18 -1.57 5.88 11.53
C PRO A 18 -1.32 5.54 10.04
N GLN A 19 -0.45 6.30 9.36
CA GLN A 19 -0.10 6.11 7.94
C GLN A 19 1.36 6.41 7.61
N TYR A 20 1.81 5.95 6.45
CA TYR A 20 3.05 6.36 5.81
C TYR A 20 2.93 7.79 5.26
N PRO A 21 3.68 8.78 5.80
CA PRO A 21 3.42 10.22 5.64
C PRO A 21 3.45 10.80 4.22
N LEU A 22 3.77 9.99 3.22
CA LEU A 22 3.67 10.37 1.81
C LEU A 22 2.27 10.85 1.44
N TYR A 23 1.20 10.22 1.94
CA TYR A 23 -0.16 10.60 1.58
C TYR A 23 -0.52 11.99 2.12
N SER A 24 -0.31 12.24 3.42
CA SER A 24 -0.54 13.55 4.00
C SER A 24 0.29 14.66 3.34
N ALA A 25 1.57 14.39 3.05
CA ALA A 25 2.44 15.35 2.38
C ALA A 25 1.98 15.63 0.93
N SER A 26 1.60 14.58 0.20
CA SER A 26 1.14 14.71 -1.19
C SER A 26 -0.21 15.42 -1.29
N ILE A 27 -1.15 15.13 -0.39
CA ILE A 27 -2.44 15.83 -0.32
C ILE A 27 -2.22 17.32 -0.05
N ALA A 28 -1.39 17.66 0.93
CA ALA A 28 -1.07 19.06 1.24
C ALA A 28 -0.38 19.77 0.07
N LEU A 29 0.58 19.11 -0.60
CA LEU A 29 1.30 19.66 -1.75
C LEU A 29 0.35 19.99 -2.92
N HIS A 30 -0.70 19.19 -3.11
CA HIS A 30 -1.70 19.41 -4.16
C HIS A 30 -2.90 20.23 -3.68
N GLY A 31 -2.87 20.75 -2.45
CA GLY A 31 -3.90 21.65 -1.92
C GLY A 31 -5.24 20.97 -1.62
N GLY A 32 -5.25 19.68 -1.28
CA GLY A 32 -6.47 18.95 -0.92
C GLY A 32 -6.66 18.80 0.59
N SER A 33 -7.79 18.19 0.98
CA SER A 33 -8.14 17.89 2.36
C SER A 33 -7.84 16.43 2.73
N LEU A 34 -7.13 16.21 3.84
CA LEU A 34 -6.98 14.88 4.42
C LEU A 34 -8.21 14.56 5.27
N VAL A 35 -8.86 13.44 4.98
CA VAL A 35 -9.94 12.89 5.80
C VAL A 35 -9.39 11.65 6.52
N PRO A 36 -9.20 11.71 7.84
CA PRO A 36 -8.65 10.57 8.57
C PRO A 36 -9.69 9.47 8.71
N TYR A 37 -9.27 8.20 8.66
CA TYR A 37 -10.00 7.09 9.25
C TYR A 37 -9.07 6.29 10.17
N TYR A 38 -9.59 5.76 11.27
CA TYR A 38 -8.78 5.25 12.36
C TYR A 38 -8.72 3.73 12.31
N LEU A 39 -7.50 3.20 12.25
CA LEU A 39 -7.27 1.77 12.38
C LEU A 39 -7.44 1.37 13.85
N ASN A 40 -8.15 0.28 14.11
CA ASN A 40 -8.41 -0.16 15.47
C ASN A 40 -7.23 -0.98 16.00
N GLU A 41 -6.42 -0.36 16.85
CA GLU A 41 -5.27 -0.98 17.50
C GLU A 41 -5.64 -2.27 18.23
N SER A 42 -6.74 -2.26 19.01
CA SER A 42 -7.18 -3.39 19.84
C SER A 42 -7.59 -4.65 19.05
N THR A 43 -7.85 -4.50 17.75
CA THR A 43 -8.18 -5.61 16.84
C THR A 43 -7.03 -5.91 15.87
N GLY A 44 -5.81 -5.50 16.22
CA GLY A 44 -4.61 -5.72 15.41
C GLY A 44 -4.50 -4.76 14.22
N TRP A 45 -4.90 -3.50 14.42
CA TRP A 45 -4.94 -2.44 13.41
C TRP A 45 -5.92 -2.72 12.26
N GLY A 46 -7.07 -3.34 12.58
CA GLY A 46 -8.13 -3.61 11.62
C GLY A 46 -8.77 -2.33 11.07
N LEU A 47 -9.24 -2.39 9.81
CA LEU A 47 -10.04 -1.34 9.20
C LEU A 47 -11.52 -1.66 9.37
N GLU A 48 -12.25 -0.78 10.05
CA GLU A 48 -13.69 -0.94 10.28
C GLU A 48 -14.48 0.00 9.35
N ILE A 49 -15.35 -0.58 8.52
CA ILE A 49 -16.18 0.19 7.57
C ILE A 49 -17.10 1.18 8.27
N SER A 50 -17.57 0.85 9.48
CA SER A 50 -18.35 1.76 10.32
C SER A 50 -17.61 3.05 10.63
N ASP A 51 -16.32 2.98 10.97
CA ASP A 51 -15.51 4.18 11.18
C ASP A 51 -15.29 4.93 9.86
N VAL A 52 -14.85 4.25 8.79
CA VAL A 52 -14.64 4.90 7.48
C VAL A 52 -15.89 5.65 7.01
N LYS A 53 -17.07 5.02 7.15
CA LYS A 53 -18.35 5.64 6.82
C LYS A 53 -18.65 6.88 7.67
N LYS A 54 -18.43 6.81 8.99
CA LYS A 54 -18.60 7.95 9.89
C LYS A 54 -17.70 9.12 9.50
N GLN A 55 -16.43 8.86 9.18
CA GLN A 55 -15.48 9.91 8.79
C GLN A 55 -15.82 10.52 7.41
N LEU A 56 -16.30 9.69 6.48
CA LEU A 56 -16.82 10.13 5.19
C LEU A 56 -18.03 11.07 5.37
N GLU A 57 -19.00 10.69 6.20
CA GLU A 57 -20.20 11.49 6.48
C GLU A 57 -19.86 12.81 7.18
N ASP A 58 -18.96 12.79 8.18
CA ASP A 58 -18.46 14.01 8.83
C ASP A 58 -17.80 14.96 7.81
N ALA A 59 -16.91 14.45 6.95
CA ALA A 59 -16.24 15.26 5.93
C ALA A 59 -17.23 15.87 4.94
N ARG A 60 -18.21 15.08 4.46
CA ARG A 60 -19.28 15.58 3.58
C ARG A 60 -20.12 16.65 4.26
N SER A 61 -20.43 16.51 5.55
CA SER A 61 -21.17 17.52 6.32
C SER A 61 -20.43 18.85 6.44
N ARG A 62 -19.08 18.80 6.42
CA ARG A 62 -18.19 19.98 6.39
C ARG A 62 -17.98 20.55 4.98
N GLY A 63 -18.66 20.00 3.96
CA GLY A 63 -18.57 20.46 2.57
C GLY A 63 -17.34 19.94 1.80
N ILE A 64 -16.71 18.86 2.29
CA ILE A 64 -15.60 18.18 1.59
C ILE A 64 -16.17 17.13 0.63
N ASP A 65 -15.82 17.24 -0.64
CA ASP A 65 -16.08 16.24 -1.69
C ASP A 65 -15.01 15.14 -1.61
N VAL A 66 -15.28 14.06 -0.89
CA VAL A 66 -14.33 12.96 -0.73
C VAL A 66 -14.26 12.13 -2.01
N ARG A 67 -13.08 12.07 -2.63
CA ARG A 67 -12.86 11.52 -3.97
C ARG A 67 -12.31 10.10 -3.98
N ALA A 68 -11.58 9.71 -2.93
CA ALA A 68 -10.86 8.45 -2.89
C ALA A 68 -10.65 7.93 -1.47
N LEU A 69 -10.44 6.60 -1.38
CA LEU A 69 -9.98 5.89 -0.19
C LEU A 69 -8.60 5.29 -0.46
N VAL A 70 -7.62 5.64 0.38
CA VAL A 70 -6.31 5.00 0.40
C VAL A 70 -6.36 3.82 1.36
N VAL A 71 -5.90 2.65 0.92
CA VAL A 71 -5.67 1.49 1.78
C VAL A 71 -4.24 1.02 1.62
N ILE A 72 -3.51 0.91 2.74
CA ILE A 72 -2.13 0.42 2.77
C ILE A 72 -2.15 -1.01 3.30
N ASN A 73 -1.86 -2.00 2.43
CA ASN A 73 -1.93 -3.42 2.77
C ASN A 73 -0.84 -4.24 2.05
N PRO A 74 0.12 -4.84 2.78
CA PRO A 74 0.32 -4.77 4.22
C PRO A 74 0.63 -3.36 4.72
N GLY A 75 0.17 -3.04 5.93
CA GLY A 75 0.17 -1.66 6.41
C GLY A 75 1.55 -1.14 6.84
N ASN A 76 1.74 0.16 6.64
CA ASN A 76 2.90 0.91 7.10
C ASN A 76 2.40 2.16 7.84
N PRO A 77 2.70 2.34 9.13
CA PRO A 77 3.69 1.59 9.91
C PRO A 77 3.18 0.32 10.62
N THR A 78 1.89 0.04 10.58
CA THR A 78 1.21 -0.91 11.48
C THR A 78 1.42 -2.39 11.20
N GLY A 79 1.99 -2.77 10.05
CA GLY A 79 2.38 -4.15 9.73
C GLY A 79 1.23 -5.16 9.63
N GLN A 80 -0.02 -4.72 9.72
CA GLN A 80 -1.20 -5.57 9.59
C GLN A 80 -1.38 -6.06 8.16
N VAL A 81 -2.01 -7.22 8.04
CA VAL A 81 -2.43 -7.80 6.77
C VAL A 81 -3.94 -7.98 6.84
N LEU A 82 -4.66 -7.29 5.95
CA LEU A 82 -6.11 -7.34 5.89
C LEU A 82 -6.59 -8.76 5.56
N ALA A 83 -7.71 -9.15 6.18
CA ALA A 83 -8.40 -10.38 5.83
C ALA A 83 -9.21 -10.19 4.54
N GLU A 84 -9.46 -11.27 3.81
CA GLU A 84 -10.16 -11.23 2.52
C GLU A 84 -11.58 -10.66 2.68
N GLU A 85 -12.28 -11.06 3.75
CA GLU A 85 -13.62 -10.60 4.14
C GLU A 85 -13.66 -9.08 4.29
N ASN A 86 -12.66 -8.51 4.97
CA ASN A 86 -12.59 -7.07 5.16
C ASN A 86 -12.30 -6.33 3.84
N GLN A 87 -11.50 -6.91 2.94
CA GLN A 87 -11.28 -6.34 1.62
C GLN A 87 -12.56 -6.36 0.77
N TYR A 88 -13.40 -7.40 0.86
CA TYR A 88 -14.71 -7.42 0.21
C TYR A 88 -15.59 -6.25 0.66
N ASP A 89 -15.62 -5.97 1.96
CA ASP A 89 -16.42 -4.87 2.51
C ASP A 89 -15.89 -3.50 2.07
N ILE A 90 -14.57 -3.32 2.02
CA ILE A 90 -13.92 -2.10 1.50
C ILE A 90 -14.28 -1.86 0.04
N VAL A 91 -14.20 -2.90 -0.80
CA VAL A 91 -14.51 -2.78 -2.24
C VAL A 91 -15.99 -2.42 -2.45
N LYS A 92 -16.91 -3.09 -1.75
CA LYS A 92 -18.34 -2.77 -1.81
C LYS A 92 -18.62 -1.35 -1.33
N PHE A 93 -17.97 -0.91 -0.25
CA PHE A 93 -18.08 0.45 0.26
C PHE A 93 -17.64 1.48 -0.78
N CYS A 94 -16.46 1.31 -1.40
CA CYS A 94 -15.96 2.25 -2.41
C CYS A 94 -16.89 2.33 -3.62
N LYS A 95 -17.42 1.19 -4.09
CA LYS A 95 -18.39 1.16 -5.19
C LYS A 95 -19.66 1.93 -4.85
N ASN A 96 -20.26 1.65 -3.69
CA ASN A 96 -21.52 2.28 -3.27
C ASN A 96 -21.37 3.79 -3.04
N GLU A 97 -20.20 4.22 -2.57
CA GLU A 97 -19.92 5.63 -2.26
C GLU A 97 -19.29 6.40 -3.43
N GLY A 98 -19.03 5.76 -4.57
CA GLY A 98 -18.42 6.37 -5.75
C GLY A 98 -16.96 6.82 -5.52
N LEU A 99 -16.22 6.12 -4.66
CA LEU A 99 -14.84 6.45 -4.30
C LEU A 99 -13.83 5.71 -5.18
N VAL A 100 -12.77 6.40 -5.58
CA VAL A 100 -11.59 5.75 -6.17
C VAL A 100 -10.86 4.96 -5.08
N LEU A 101 -10.59 3.68 -5.31
CA LEU A 101 -9.79 2.86 -4.40
C LEU A 101 -8.31 2.95 -4.77
N LEU A 102 -7.49 3.47 -3.85
CA LEU A 102 -6.04 3.55 -3.97
C LEU A 102 -5.40 2.46 -3.10
N ALA A 103 -5.05 1.34 -3.69
CA ALA A 103 -4.49 0.17 -3.02
C ALA A 103 -2.95 0.23 -3.04
N ASP A 104 -2.34 0.59 -1.91
CA ASP A 104 -0.89 0.59 -1.72
C ASP A 104 -0.43 -0.80 -1.23
N GLU A 105 0.09 -1.58 -2.18
CA GLU A 105 0.41 -3.01 -2.01
C GLU A 105 1.92 -3.26 -2.06
N VAL A 106 2.73 -2.25 -1.74
CA VAL A 106 4.20 -2.32 -1.87
C VAL A 106 4.87 -3.34 -0.96
N TYR A 107 4.21 -3.76 0.13
CA TYR A 107 4.72 -4.77 1.07
C TYR A 107 4.15 -6.18 0.82
N GLN A 108 3.55 -6.45 -0.35
CA GLN A 108 2.81 -7.70 -0.61
C GLN A 108 3.62 -9.00 -0.41
N GLU A 109 4.95 -8.96 -0.53
CA GLU A 109 5.84 -10.11 -0.27
C GLU A 109 6.33 -10.21 1.19
N ASN A 110 6.03 -9.23 2.04
CA ASN A 110 6.47 -9.16 3.44
C ASN A 110 5.40 -9.65 4.42
N ILE A 111 4.96 -10.91 4.26
CA ILE A 111 3.95 -11.53 5.12
C ILE A 111 4.65 -12.51 6.08
N TYR A 112 4.56 -12.25 7.38
CA TYR A 112 5.29 -13.04 8.39
C TYR A 112 4.40 -13.86 9.33
N ALA A 113 3.09 -13.58 9.37
CA ALA A 113 2.15 -14.32 10.19
C ALA A 113 1.66 -15.55 9.42
N ASP A 114 1.81 -16.74 10.01
CA ASP A 114 1.54 -18.03 9.35
C ASP A 114 0.08 -18.18 8.90
N ASN A 115 -0.85 -17.49 9.58
CA ASN A 115 -2.29 -17.51 9.30
C ASN A 115 -2.77 -16.38 8.37
N LYS A 116 -1.87 -15.55 7.83
CA LYS A 116 -2.20 -14.43 6.95
C LYS A 116 -1.60 -14.66 5.57
N LYS A 117 -2.32 -14.21 4.54
CA LYS A 117 -1.85 -14.19 3.16
C LYS A 117 -2.17 -12.83 2.56
N PHE A 118 -1.37 -12.42 1.59
CA PHE A 118 -1.68 -11.25 0.79
C PHE A 118 -2.73 -11.61 -0.27
N HIS A 119 -3.73 -10.75 -0.40
CA HIS A 119 -4.71 -10.79 -1.49
C HIS A 119 -4.74 -9.40 -2.11
N SER A 120 -4.48 -9.30 -3.42
CA SER A 120 -4.55 -8.00 -4.09
C SER A 120 -5.98 -7.52 -4.18
N PHE A 121 -6.21 -6.21 -4.05
CA PHE A 121 -7.53 -5.61 -4.24
C PHE A 121 -8.07 -5.89 -5.64
N LYS A 122 -7.20 -6.00 -6.67
CA LYS A 122 -7.62 -6.43 -8.00
C LYS A 122 -8.26 -7.83 -7.98
N LYS A 123 -7.67 -8.80 -7.27
CA LYS A 123 -8.25 -10.15 -7.13
C LYS A 123 -9.63 -10.07 -6.49
N ILE A 124 -9.78 -9.27 -5.43
CA ILE A 124 -11.04 -9.09 -4.70
C ILE A 124 -12.13 -8.42 -5.57
N VAL A 125 -11.76 -7.36 -6.29
CA VAL A 125 -12.66 -6.69 -7.23
C VAL A 125 -13.15 -7.66 -8.31
N ARG A 126 -12.25 -8.47 -8.87
CA ARG A 126 -12.61 -9.45 -9.90
C ARG A 126 -13.41 -10.64 -9.35
N SER A 127 -13.15 -11.10 -8.13
CA SER A 127 -13.94 -12.18 -7.52
C SER A 127 -15.37 -11.74 -7.15
N LEU A 128 -15.59 -10.43 -6.92
CA LEU A 128 -16.94 -9.85 -6.81
C LEU A 128 -17.68 -9.70 -8.15
N GLY A 129 -17.03 -10.03 -9.27
CA GLY A 129 -17.59 -9.88 -10.61
C GLY A 129 -17.59 -8.43 -11.14
N TYR A 130 -16.86 -7.52 -10.49
CA TYR A 130 -16.77 -6.13 -10.91
C TYR A 130 -15.77 -5.98 -12.06
N GLY A 131 -16.17 -5.24 -13.09
CA GLY A 131 -15.47 -4.99 -14.33
C GLY A 131 -14.85 -3.59 -14.42
N GLU A 132 -14.88 -3.00 -15.63
CA GLU A 132 -14.32 -1.68 -15.94
C GLU A 132 -15.27 -0.51 -15.68
N GLU A 133 -16.54 -0.77 -15.36
CA GLU A 133 -17.55 0.26 -15.13
C GLU A 133 -17.97 0.38 -13.66
N ASP A 134 -17.49 -0.54 -12.81
CA ASP A 134 -17.99 -0.68 -11.43
C ASP A 134 -17.23 0.14 -10.39
N LEU A 135 -15.90 0.18 -10.47
CA LEU A 135 -15.05 0.80 -9.45
C LEU A 135 -13.70 1.22 -10.05
N PRO A 136 -13.34 2.52 -9.98
CA PRO A 136 -11.98 2.94 -10.25
C PRO A 136 -11.03 2.42 -9.18
N LEU A 137 -10.05 1.61 -9.59
CA LEU A 137 -9.02 1.03 -8.72
C LEU A 137 -7.63 1.40 -9.27
N VAL A 138 -6.75 1.80 -8.36
CA VAL A 138 -5.32 2.00 -8.62
C VAL A 138 -4.53 1.15 -7.64
N SER A 139 -3.85 0.11 -8.12
CA SER A 139 -2.96 -0.73 -7.31
C SER A 139 -1.50 -0.29 -7.51
N TYR A 140 -0.78 -0.03 -6.43
CA TYR A 140 0.64 0.35 -6.45
C TYR A 140 1.54 -0.80 -6.03
N GLN A 141 2.65 -0.98 -6.76
CA GLN A 141 3.72 -1.91 -6.42
C GLN A 141 5.09 -1.27 -6.68
N SER A 142 6.10 -1.63 -5.89
CA SER A 142 7.45 -1.09 -5.97
C SER A 142 8.51 -2.17 -5.81
N VAL A 143 9.66 -1.99 -6.47
CA VAL A 143 10.86 -2.82 -6.29
C VAL A 143 11.67 -2.42 -5.03
N SER A 144 11.14 -1.54 -4.19
CA SER A 144 11.91 -1.00 -3.04
C SER A 144 11.81 -1.84 -1.77
N LYS A 145 10.84 -2.74 -1.67
CA LYS A 145 10.46 -3.47 -0.44
C LYS A 145 10.67 -4.97 -0.64
N GLY A 146 10.02 -5.85 0.12
CA GLY A 146 10.15 -7.30 -0.09
C GLY A 146 11.53 -7.86 0.22
N TYR A 147 11.80 -9.04 -0.31
CA TYR A 147 13.12 -9.68 -0.28
C TYR A 147 14.07 -9.13 -1.34
N TYR A 148 13.57 -8.38 -2.31
CA TYR A 148 14.39 -7.71 -3.33
C TYR A 148 15.03 -6.43 -2.79
N GLY A 149 14.29 -5.53 -2.12
CA GLY A 149 14.89 -4.43 -1.33
C GLY A 149 15.65 -3.35 -2.11
N GLU A 150 15.39 -3.21 -3.41
CA GLU A 150 16.18 -2.42 -4.36
C GLU A 150 15.77 -0.93 -4.42
N CYS A 151 15.69 -0.27 -3.27
CA CYS A 151 15.12 1.08 -3.15
C CYS A 151 15.88 2.16 -3.95
N GLY A 152 17.20 1.99 -4.15
CA GLY A 152 18.04 2.89 -4.96
C GLY A 152 17.75 2.82 -6.46
N LYS A 153 17.12 1.73 -6.94
CA LYS A 153 16.81 1.53 -8.37
C LYS A 153 15.56 2.28 -8.83
N ARG A 154 14.78 2.82 -7.89
CA ARG A 154 13.60 3.67 -8.15
C ARG A 154 12.62 3.05 -9.16
N GLY A 155 12.37 1.74 -9.03
CA GLY A 155 11.43 1.00 -9.87
C GLY A 155 10.07 0.75 -9.19
N GLY A 156 9.03 0.65 -10.01
CA GLY A 156 7.67 0.37 -9.56
C GLY A 156 6.67 0.62 -10.68
N TYR A 157 5.41 0.28 -10.42
CA TYR A 157 4.31 0.52 -11.33
C TYR A 157 3.02 0.80 -10.56
N MET A 158 2.05 1.34 -11.27
CA MET A 158 0.65 1.32 -10.85
C MET A 158 -0.18 0.65 -11.94
N GLU A 159 -1.15 -0.16 -11.53
CA GLU A 159 -2.18 -0.67 -12.43
C GLU A 159 -3.48 0.11 -12.21
N ILE A 160 -4.13 0.51 -13.31
CA ILE A 160 -5.40 1.24 -13.28
C ILE A 160 -6.51 0.44 -13.97
N THR A 161 -7.65 0.29 -13.30
CA THR A 161 -8.89 -0.31 -13.85
C THR A 161 -10.07 0.56 -13.47
N GLY A 162 -11.17 0.51 -14.21
CA GLY A 162 -12.37 1.25 -13.81
C GLY A 162 -12.35 2.74 -14.20
N PHE A 163 -11.46 3.13 -15.12
CA PHE A 163 -11.35 4.51 -15.63
C PHE A 163 -11.70 4.55 -17.11
N SER A 164 -12.57 5.49 -17.50
CA SER A 164 -12.93 5.70 -18.91
C SER A 164 -11.73 6.13 -19.75
N ALA A 165 -11.80 5.91 -21.07
CA ALA A 165 -10.71 6.25 -21.98
C ALA A 165 -10.27 7.73 -21.87
N PRO A 166 -11.17 8.73 -21.80
CA PRO A 166 -10.76 10.12 -21.62
C PRO A 166 -9.99 10.39 -20.31
N VAL A 167 -10.34 9.68 -19.22
CA VAL A 167 -9.61 9.80 -17.95
C VAL A 167 -8.23 9.15 -18.05
N ARG A 168 -8.14 7.99 -18.71
CA ARG A 168 -6.86 7.32 -19.00
C ARG A 168 -5.92 8.21 -19.82
N GLU A 169 -6.45 8.97 -20.79
CA GLU A 169 -5.66 9.95 -21.55
C GLU A 169 -5.10 11.07 -20.67
N GLN A 170 -5.86 11.56 -19.67
CA GLN A 170 -5.34 12.54 -18.72
C GLN A 170 -4.25 11.96 -17.82
N ILE A 171 -4.39 10.69 -17.40
CA ILE A 171 -3.33 9.99 -16.67
C ILE A 171 -2.06 9.90 -17.51
N TYR A 172 -2.20 9.49 -18.77
CA TYR A 172 -1.07 9.42 -19.72
C TYR A 172 -0.42 10.78 -19.93
N LYS A 173 -1.22 11.83 -20.14
CA LYS A 173 -0.75 13.21 -20.32
C LYS A 173 0.14 13.65 -19.16
N ILE A 174 -0.29 13.45 -17.91
CA ILE A 174 0.52 13.81 -16.73
C ILE A 174 1.78 12.96 -16.63
N ALA A 175 1.69 11.66 -16.88
CA ALA A 175 2.86 10.78 -16.85
C ALA A 175 3.91 11.19 -17.89
N SER A 176 3.47 11.61 -19.08
CA SER A 176 4.34 11.98 -20.20
C SER A 176 5.15 13.27 -19.97
N VAL A 177 4.76 14.12 -19.02
CA VAL A 177 5.50 15.35 -18.67
C VAL A 177 6.94 15.03 -18.25
N ASN A 178 7.16 13.88 -17.61
CA ASN A 178 8.48 13.43 -17.17
C ASN A 178 9.16 12.48 -18.18
N LEU A 179 8.65 12.41 -19.41
CA LEU A 179 9.05 11.48 -20.47
C LEU A 179 8.80 10.01 -20.12
N CYS A 180 9.63 9.43 -19.25
CA CYS A 180 9.50 8.07 -18.74
C CYS A 180 10.27 7.90 -17.41
N SER A 181 9.97 6.83 -16.68
CA SER A 181 10.79 6.42 -15.53
C SER A 181 12.12 5.82 -16.00
N ASN A 182 13.11 5.74 -15.10
CA ASN A 182 14.42 5.19 -15.45
C ASN A 182 14.33 3.71 -15.91
N ILE A 183 15.08 3.37 -16.97
CA ILE A 183 14.98 2.05 -17.63
C ILE A 183 15.44 0.91 -16.71
N THR A 184 16.47 1.11 -15.90
CA THR A 184 16.94 0.09 -14.94
C THR A 184 15.83 -0.31 -13.96
N GLY A 185 15.08 0.65 -13.45
CA GLY A 185 13.93 0.42 -12.58
C GLY A 185 12.78 -0.29 -13.29
N GLN A 186 12.56 -0.01 -14.58
CA GLN A 186 11.55 -0.71 -15.39
C GLN A 186 11.94 -2.18 -15.63
N ILE A 187 13.18 -2.45 -16.03
CA ILE A 187 13.71 -3.81 -16.18
C ILE A 187 13.57 -4.58 -14.88
N LEU A 188 13.98 -3.96 -13.77
CA LEU A 188 13.89 -4.59 -12.46
C LEU A 188 12.45 -4.88 -12.04
N ALA A 189 11.50 -3.98 -12.32
CA ALA A 189 10.09 -4.24 -12.06
C ALA A 189 9.60 -5.47 -12.84
N SER A 190 10.02 -5.63 -14.11
CA SER A 190 9.71 -6.82 -14.89
C SER A 190 10.32 -8.10 -14.30
N LEU A 191 11.56 -8.05 -13.82
CA LEU A 191 12.23 -9.20 -13.20
C LEU A 191 11.55 -9.63 -11.89
N VAL A 192 11.15 -8.67 -11.05
CA VAL A 192 10.44 -8.97 -9.78
C VAL A 192 9.08 -9.61 -10.07
N MET A 193 8.38 -9.21 -11.14
CA MET A 193 7.08 -9.78 -11.53
C MET A 193 7.20 -11.09 -12.31
N ASN A 194 8.38 -11.43 -12.83
CA ASN A 194 8.63 -12.67 -13.56
C ASN A 194 9.94 -13.32 -13.05
N PRO A 195 9.95 -13.80 -11.80
CA PRO A 195 11.13 -14.43 -11.21
C PRO A 195 11.48 -15.77 -11.90
N PRO A 196 12.68 -16.33 -11.65
CA PRO A 196 13.04 -17.65 -12.15
C PRO A 196 11.96 -18.70 -11.84
N LYS A 197 11.70 -19.58 -12.82
CA LYS A 197 10.74 -20.69 -12.73
C LYS A 197 11.45 -21.96 -12.31
N ALA A 198 10.71 -22.94 -11.81
CA ALA A 198 11.29 -24.22 -11.35
C ALA A 198 12.11 -24.98 -12.41
N SER A 199 11.92 -24.68 -13.69
CA SER A 199 12.68 -25.22 -14.82
C SER A 199 14.05 -24.56 -15.03
N ASP A 200 14.28 -23.38 -14.47
CA ASP A 200 15.47 -22.56 -14.74
C ASP A 200 16.61 -22.94 -13.80
N GLU A 201 17.85 -22.94 -14.31
CA GLU A 201 19.05 -23.31 -13.52
C GLU A 201 19.23 -22.46 -12.26
N SER A 202 18.89 -21.16 -12.33
CA SER A 202 19.02 -20.22 -11.22
C SER A 202 17.88 -20.30 -10.19
N TYR A 203 16.87 -21.15 -10.39
CA TYR A 203 15.71 -21.20 -9.50
C TYR A 203 16.07 -21.63 -8.09
N ALA A 204 16.93 -22.65 -7.96
CA ALA A 204 17.30 -23.21 -6.67
C ALA A 204 18.02 -22.17 -5.79
N SER A 205 18.98 -21.43 -6.35
CA SER A 205 19.69 -20.36 -5.65
C SER A 205 18.76 -19.21 -5.31
N TYR A 206 17.99 -18.72 -6.29
CA TYR A 206 16.99 -17.67 -6.10
C TYR A 206 16.01 -18.00 -4.96
N LYS A 207 15.48 -19.23 -4.94
CA LYS A 207 14.53 -19.66 -3.91
C LYS A 207 15.18 -19.72 -2.54
N ALA A 208 16.39 -20.27 -2.44
CA ALA A 208 17.13 -20.33 -1.18
C ALA A 208 17.41 -18.93 -0.61
N GLU A 209 17.79 -17.97 -1.46
CA GLU A 209 17.99 -16.57 -1.07
C GLU A 209 16.69 -15.91 -0.61
N LYS A 210 15.62 -16.02 -1.43
CA LYS A 210 14.29 -15.49 -1.10
C LYS A 210 13.81 -16.02 0.26
N ASP A 211 13.79 -17.34 0.42
CA ASP A 211 13.28 -17.99 1.62
C ASP A 211 14.14 -17.63 2.84
N GLY A 212 15.47 -17.58 2.68
CA GLY A 212 16.40 -17.18 3.73
C GLY A 212 16.21 -15.74 4.20
N ILE A 213 16.02 -14.79 3.26
CA ILE A 213 15.77 -13.37 3.56
C ILE A 213 14.44 -13.21 4.31
N LEU A 214 13.36 -13.83 3.81
CA LEU A 214 12.04 -13.76 4.43
C LEU A 214 12.02 -14.41 5.81
N ALA A 215 12.67 -15.57 5.99
CA ALA A 215 12.82 -16.21 7.30
C ALA A 215 13.60 -15.32 8.27
N SER A 216 14.66 -14.66 7.80
CA SER A 216 15.44 -13.72 8.61
C SER A 216 14.62 -12.49 9.03
N LEU A 217 13.80 -11.93 8.13
CA LEU A 217 12.88 -10.84 8.43
C LEU A 217 11.81 -11.26 9.45
N ALA A 218 11.17 -12.41 9.25
CA ALA A 218 10.15 -12.94 10.16
C ALA A 218 10.74 -13.22 11.56
N ARG A 219 11.92 -13.82 11.64
CA ARG A 219 12.63 -14.04 12.91
C ARG A 219 12.92 -12.73 13.63
N ARG A 220 13.44 -11.71 12.93
CA ARG A 220 13.72 -10.39 13.53
C ARG A 220 12.45 -9.68 13.97
N ALA A 221 11.35 -9.81 13.22
CA ALA A 221 10.06 -9.28 13.61
C ALA A 221 9.56 -9.90 14.93
N LYS A 222 9.63 -11.24 15.06
CA LYS A 222 9.26 -11.96 16.29
C LYS A 222 10.14 -11.56 17.48
N VAL A 223 11.46 -11.49 17.29
CA VAL A 223 12.39 -11.08 18.36
C VAL A 223 12.09 -9.66 18.83
N ARG A 224 11.91 -8.71 17.91
CA ARG A 224 11.64 -7.31 18.26
C ARG A 224 10.29 -7.16 18.96
N HIS A 225 9.26 -7.86 18.47
CA HIS A 225 7.96 -7.89 19.13
C HIS A 225 8.12 -8.42 20.57
N GLY A 226 8.80 -9.56 20.75
CA GLY A 226 9.11 -10.10 22.07
C GLY A 226 9.84 -9.11 22.97
N SER A 227 10.95 -8.51 22.53
CA SER A 227 11.72 -7.56 23.35
C SER A 227 10.91 -6.34 23.81
N ILE A 228 10.06 -5.79 22.94
CA ILE A 228 9.25 -4.62 23.29
C ILE A 228 8.13 -5.04 24.27
N SER A 229 7.49 -6.20 24.09
CA SER A 229 6.42 -6.70 24.98
C SER A 229 6.86 -6.86 26.43
N HIS A 230 8.15 -7.17 26.65
CA HIS A 230 8.71 -7.39 27.99
C HIS A 230 9.24 -6.11 28.64
N THR A 231 9.13 -4.96 27.97
CA THR A 231 9.55 -3.66 28.52
C THR A 231 8.36 -2.98 29.22
N PRO A 232 8.44 -2.71 30.54
CA PRO A 232 7.34 -2.08 31.29
C PRO A 232 6.93 -0.74 30.65
N LYS A 233 5.61 -0.52 30.48
CA LYS A 233 4.99 0.64 29.79
C LYS A 233 5.12 0.68 28.26
N CYS A 234 5.74 -0.32 27.62
CA CYS A 234 5.73 -0.46 26.16
C CYS A 234 4.75 -1.56 25.73
N ILE A 235 3.54 -1.18 25.30
CA ILE A 235 2.64 -2.10 24.59
C ILE A 235 3.11 -2.14 23.13
N VAL A 236 3.38 -3.33 22.57
CA VAL A 236 4.01 -3.45 21.25
C VAL A 236 3.14 -2.95 20.11
N GLU A 237 1.81 -2.99 20.28
CA GLU A 237 0.89 -2.40 19.31
C GLU A 237 1.20 -0.90 19.11
N ASN A 238 1.56 -0.17 20.18
CA ASN A 238 1.88 1.26 20.15
C ASN A 238 3.18 1.61 19.39
N MET A 239 4.04 0.63 19.08
CA MET A 239 5.40 0.85 18.56
C MET A 239 5.72 0.18 17.22
N LEU A 240 4.75 -0.41 16.52
CA LEU A 240 4.98 -0.77 15.10
C LEU A 240 5.29 0.45 14.21
N LYS A 241 5.09 1.68 14.72
CA LYS A 241 5.62 2.95 14.20
C LYS A 241 7.08 2.89 13.72
N PHE A 242 7.95 2.07 14.32
CA PHE A 242 9.38 1.99 13.98
C PHE A 242 9.80 0.77 13.17
N VAL A 243 9.01 -0.31 13.13
CA VAL A 243 9.48 -1.62 12.68
C VAL A 243 9.64 -1.69 11.15
N THR A 244 8.79 -1.01 10.40
CA THR A 244 8.85 -0.97 8.93
C THR A 244 9.82 0.12 8.42
N ALA A 245 10.00 1.20 9.19
CA ALA A 245 10.92 2.29 8.84
C ALA A 245 12.40 1.95 9.13
N ALA A 246 12.70 1.27 10.24
CA ALA A 246 14.08 1.00 10.65
C ALA A 246 14.80 -0.06 9.79
N PHE A 247 14.07 -0.93 9.09
CA PHE A 247 14.68 -1.87 8.13
C PHE A 247 15.08 -1.23 6.80
N LEU A 248 14.59 -0.01 6.50
CA LEU A 248 15.03 0.72 5.31
C LEU A 248 16.35 1.45 5.54
N ILE A 249 16.68 1.85 6.77
CA ILE A 249 17.89 2.65 7.06
C ILE A 249 19.11 1.75 7.28
N THR A 250 18.94 0.53 7.80
CA THR A 250 20.07 -0.36 8.13
C THR A 250 20.61 -1.16 6.93
N GLY A 251 19.98 -1.08 5.75
CA GLY A 251 20.54 -1.53 4.47
C GLY A 251 21.28 -0.43 3.68
N ILE A 252 21.28 0.82 4.15
CA ILE A 252 21.85 2.01 3.46
C ILE A 252 23.27 2.33 3.95
N GLY A 253 23.96 1.38 4.60
CA GLY A 253 25.35 1.56 5.04
C GLY A 253 26.39 1.69 3.92
N GLY A 254 26.00 1.62 2.63
CA GLY A 254 26.94 1.59 1.50
C GLY A 254 26.56 2.46 0.30
N CYS A 255 25.61 3.40 0.41
CA CYS A 255 25.19 4.25 -0.73
C CYS A 255 25.11 5.75 -0.40
N ILE A 256 25.80 6.19 0.65
CA ILE A 256 26.10 7.61 0.86
C ILE A 256 27.62 7.75 1.04
N GLN A 257 28.35 7.59 -0.06
CA GLN A 257 29.63 8.22 -0.33
C GLN A 257 29.68 8.56 -1.82
#